data_AF-A0A392VYJ6-F1
#
_entry.id   AF-A0A392VYJ6-F1
#
_cell.length_a   1.000
_cell.length_b   1.000
_cell.length_c   1.000
_cell.angle_alpha   90.00
_cell.angle_beta   90.00
_cell.angle_gamma   90.00
#
_symmetry.space_group_name_H-M   'P 1'
#
loop_
_entity.id
_entity.type
_entity.pdbx_description
1 polymer ?
#
loop_
_entity_poly.entity_id
_entity_poly.type
_entity_poly.pdbx_seq_one_letter_code
_entity_poly.pdbx_strand_id
1 'polypeptide(L)' 'EDDVMAAAVTAQTNAKTQRDLEKREREVLVAGTHVLMSFNNQNPPKFCGDGGPAAADLWLQAMEKILG' A
#
# COMPACT_ATOMS: atom_id res chain seq x y z
N GLU A 1 -30.26 24.51 -24.98
CA GLU A 1 -30.47 23.71 -23.75
C GLU A 1 -29.75 22.36 -23.83
N ASP A 2 -29.73 21.69 -24.99
CA ASP A 2 -29.01 20.42 -25.19
C ASP A 2 -27.50 20.48 -24.93
N ASP A 3 -26.82 21.55 -25.37
CA ASP A 3 -25.36 21.73 -25.18
C ASP A 3 -24.98 21.88 -23.69
N VAL A 4 -25.86 22.53 -22.91
CA VAL A 4 -25.68 22.68 -21.46
C VAL A 4 -25.86 21.36 -20.73
N MET A 5 -26.84 20.55 -21.15
CA MET A 5 -27.02 19.20 -20.59
C MET A 5 -25.84 18.28 -20.93
N ALA A 6 -25.34 18.34 -22.17
CA ALA A 6 -24.16 17.57 -22.56
C ALA A 6 -22.93 17.95 -21.73
N ALA A 7 -22.68 19.25 -21.56
CA ALA A 7 -21.59 19.75 -20.72
C ALA A 7 -21.73 19.32 -19.25
N ALA A 8 -22.95 19.35 -18.70
CA ALA A 8 -23.21 18.90 -17.33
C ALA A 8 -22.94 17.40 -17.14
N VAL A 9 -23.30 16.56 -18.11
CA VAL A 9 -23.03 15.11 -18.10
C VAL A 9 -21.53 14.83 -18.17
N THR A 10 -20.79 15.55 -19.01
CA THR A 10 -19.32 15.44 -19.08
C THR A 10 -18.66 15.88 -17.77
N ALA A 11 -19.09 17.02 -17.20
CA ALA A 11 -18.56 17.51 -15.93
C ALA A 11 -18.84 16.53 -14.78
N GLN A 12 -20.05 15.97 -14.72
CA GLN A 12 -20.43 14.96 -13.73
C GLN A 12 -19.57 13.70 -13.86
N THR A 13 -19.33 13.25 -15.09
CA THR A 13 -18.49 12.07 -15.37
C THR A 13 -17.06 12.31 -14.89
N ASN A 14 -16.47 13.45 -15.24
CA ASN A 14 -15.12 13.83 -14.80
C ASN A 14 -15.02 13.95 -13.28
N ALA A 15 -16.02 14.55 -12.63
CA ALA A 15 -16.06 14.66 -11.16
C ALA A 15 -16.17 13.29 -10.47
N LYS A 16 -16.89 12.33 -11.07
CA LYS A 16 -16.96 10.96 -10.57
C LYS A 16 -15.61 10.27 -10.72
N THR A 17 -14.99 10.35 -11.90
CA THR A 17 -13.67 9.75 -12.16
C THR A 17 -12.62 10.29 -11.19
N GLN A 18 -12.58 11.61 -10.96
CA GLN A 18 -11.65 12.23 -10.01
C GLN A 18 -11.84 11.68 -8.59
N ARG A 19 -13.08 11.61 -8.11
CA ARG A 19 -13.39 11.08 -6.79
C ARG A 19 -12.96 9.61 -6.64
N ASP A 20 -13.20 8.80 -7.67
CA ASP A 20 -12.85 7.38 -7.64
C ASP A 20 -11.32 7.19 -7.60
N LEU A 21 -10.56 8.05 -8.30
CA LEU A 21 -9.09 8.07 -8.22
C LEU A 21 -8.61 8.42 -6.80
N GLU A 22 -9.14 9.48 -6.21
CA GLU A 22 -8.78 9.90 -4.84
C GLU A 22 -9.12 8.82 -3.81
N LYS A 23 -10.27 8.15 -3.96
CA LYS A 23 -10.66 7.04 -3.10
C LYS A 23 -9.67 5.89 -3.22
N ARG A 24 -9.29 5.51 -4.45
CA ARG A 24 -8.30 4.46 -4.69
C ARG A 24 -6.93 4.82 -4.11
N GLU A 25 -6.46 6.05 -4.29
CA GLU A 25 -5.19 6.50 -3.72
C GLU A 25 -5.19 6.43 -2.19
N ARG A 26 -6.29 6.85 -1.56
CA ARG A 26 -6.48 6.70 -0.11
C ARG A 26 -6.47 5.23 0.30
N GLU A 27 -7.17 4.35 -0.40
CA GLU A 27 -7.18 2.92 -0.10
C GLU A 27 -5.78 2.31 -0.21
N VAL A 28 -5.01 2.67 -1.25
CA VAL A 28 -3.61 2.26 -1.41
C VAL A 28 -2.75 2.75 -0.23
N LEU A 29 -2.92 4.01 0.18
CA LEU A 29 -2.18 4.58 1.31
C LEU A 29 -2.54 3.90 2.63
N VAL A 30 -3.81 3.64 2.89
CA VAL A 30 -4.29 2.94 4.09
C VAL A 30 -3.78 1.50 4.10
N ALA A 31 -3.88 0.78 2.98
CA ALA A 31 -3.38 -0.58 2.86
C ALA A 31 -1.85 -0.64 3.09
N GLY A 32 -1.09 0.27 2.48
CA GLY A 32 0.36 0.36 2.68
C GLY A 32 0.74 0.66 4.12
N THR A 33 0.04 1.62 4.75
CA THR A 33 0.26 1.96 6.16
C THR A 33 -0.07 0.79 7.08
N HIS A 34 -1.17 0.07 6.81
CA HIS A 34 -1.57 -1.09 7.60
C HIS A 34 -0.54 -2.22 7.50
N VAL A 35 -0.04 -2.53 6.31
CA VAL A 35 1.02 -3.53 6.10
C VAL A 35 2.29 -3.16 6.86
N LEU A 36 2.75 -1.91 6.72
CA LEU A 36 3.96 -1.45 7.41
C LEU A 36 3.81 -1.47 8.93
N MET A 37 2.64 -1.04 9.43
CA MET A 37 2.36 -1.04 10.87
C MET A 37 2.31 -2.45 11.42
N SER A 38 1.63 -3.38 10.73
CA SER A 38 1.59 -4.80 11.10
C SER A 38 2.99 -5.40 11.14
N PHE A 39 3.79 -5.20 10.09
CA PHE A 39 5.18 -5.65 10.03
C PHE A 39 6.00 -5.11 11.20
N ASN A 40 5.91 -3.81 11.50
CA ASN A 40 6.66 -3.21 12.60
C ASN A 40 6.21 -3.73 13.98
N ASN A 41 4.92 -4.02 14.15
CA ASN A 41 4.36 -4.56 15.40
C ASN A 41 4.85 -5.98 15.71
N GLN A 42 5.32 -6.71 14.69
CA GLN A 42 5.94 -8.03 14.84
C GLN A 42 7.41 -7.96 15.29
N ASN A 43 7.97 -6.75 15.49
CA ASN A 43 9.35 -6.52 15.92
C ASN A 43 10.38 -7.29 15.06
N PRO A 44 10.48 -6.97 13.77
CA PRO A 44 11.31 -7.71 12.82
C PRO A 44 12.80 -7.63 13.22
N PRO A 45 13.55 -8.74 13.08
CA PRO A 45 14.95 -8.77 13.48
C PRO A 45 15.81 -7.88 12.58
N LYS A 46 16.82 -7.23 13.16
CA LYS A 46 17.80 -6.47 12.39
C LYS A 46 18.82 -7.41 11.75
N PHE A 47 19.16 -7.17 10.50
CA PHE A 47 20.25 -7.87 9.83
C PHE A 47 21.58 -7.23 10.25
N CYS A 48 22.42 -7.96 10.99
CA CYS A 48 23.70 -7.45 11.47
C CYS A 48 24.86 -7.71 10.50
N GLY A 49 24.71 -8.57 9.49
CA GLY A 49 25.79 -8.96 8.57
C GLY A 49 26.90 -9.81 9.20
N ASP A 50 27.03 -9.79 10.53
CA ASP A 50 27.95 -10.58 11.32
C ASP A 50 27.44 -12.03 11.50
N GLY A 51 28.35 -13.01 11.48
CA GLY A 51 28.03 -14.43 11.73
C GLY A 51 27.99 -15.34 10.49
N GLY A 52 28.26 -14.80 9.29
CA GLY A 52 28.37 -15.59 8.06
C GLY A 52 27.04 -16.14 7.54
N PRO A 53 27.08 -17.09 6.58
CA PRO A 53 25.89 -17.55 5.87
C PRO A 53 24.76 -18.09 6.77
N ALA A 54 25.11 -18.85 7.82
CA ALA A 54 24.12 -19.42 8.73
C ALA A 54 23.34 -18.34 9.52
N ALA A 55 23.98 -17.23 9.88
CA ALA A 55 23.29 -16.11 10.53
C ALA A 55 22.35 -15.39 9.56
N ALA A 56 22.73 -15.29 8.28
CA ALA A 56 21.85 -14.76 7.24
C ALA A 56 20.63 -15.65 7.01
N ASP A 57 20.80 -16.97 6.99
CA ASP A 57 19.70 -17.93 6.85
C ASP A 57 18.70 -17.83 8.01
N LEU A 58 19.19 -17.69 9.26
CA LEU A 58 18.34 -17.49 10.44
C LEU A 58 17.55 -16.18 10.37
N TRP A 59 18.18 -15.10 9.89
CA TRP A 59 17.50 -13.83 9.68
C TRP A 59 16.41 -13.92 8.60
N LEU A 60 16.70 -14.59 7.47
CA LEU A 60 15.73 -14.83 6.40
C LEU A 60 14.53 -15.64 6.92
N GLN A 61 14.79 -16.74 7.63
CA GLN A 61 13.72 -17.57 8.19
C GLN A 61 12.82 -16.79 9.16
N ALA A 62 13.40 -15.88 9.96
CA ALA A 62 12.61 -15.05 10.86
C ALA A 62 11.78 -14.01 10.11
N MET A 63 12.29 -13.46 8.99
CA MET A 63 11.52 -12.56 8.12
C MET A 63 10.38 -13.29 7.41
N GLU A 64 10.60 -14.50 6.90
CA GLU A 64 9.57 -15.31 6.26
C GLU A 64 8.38 -15.60 7.19
N LYS A 65 8.64 -15.81 8.49
CA LYS A 65 7.57 -16.00 9.50
C LYS A 65 6.73 -14.76 9.75
N ILE A 66 7.26 -13.57 9.45
CA ILE A 66 6.54 -12.30 9.63
C ILE A 66 5.75 -11.95 8.36
N LEU A 67 6.24 -12.38 7.19
CA LEU A 67 5.69 -12.09 5.88
C LEU A 67 4.69 -13.14 5.37
N GLY A 68 4.79 -14.39 5.83
CA GLY A 68 3.89 -15.51 5.50
C GLY A 68 2.70 -15.61 6.44
#